data_AF-A0A0D2IPX3-F1
#
_entry.id   AF-A0A0D2IPX3-F1
#
_cell.length_a   1.000
_cell.length_b   1.000
_cell.length_c   1.000
_cell.angle_alpha   90.00
_cell.angle_beta   90.00
_cell.angle_gamma   90.00
#
_symmetry.space_group_name_H-M   'P 1'
#
loop_
_entity.id
_entity.type
_entity.pdbx_description
1 polymer ?
#
loop_
_entity_poly.entity_id
_entity_poly.type
_entity_poly.pdbx_seq_one_letter_code
_entity_poly.pdbx_strand_id
1 'polypeptide(L)'
;MVRSFPYEYVRGSLKIGNRSFRPTARLPFSLSKSEPKTKTSAITTQPKNTNLSRRLRQDHPSGCPSQFSADKIKETDPYRIKLLWREVMAPKTPSYARQTRSSNLKSRNPSNTPGQTEETVTNKTSDIFSTPIPNKDTPRKQTVKNATVRDVDFEETQLIPRGVEILNSHQNIVTGAHAYFNSDTPPDPAQSREFYLSVIQTALAGRVERDIDNSIFLPTDANFIKSVRRAYRRMGDEYVSEAEFKVFAWQNLFIGQHVVLMDDTERQLCAVRLVEISLKPCESRGRRVWFEPPLLSSNQPPKPFSFDISSDSQFWLSDKILNADYRRHTKSAVHCKSWGTFCPYLSIEFKATIDDKRVVGNQIATAGLISLFNRYQLKLDAAFQPTPEQLRLVRHYGLTMEKEIWTVWLFEPKTTDGAWAGCTIQVLETGTCLKEGDIVGLLQWINEIHRWGLCEYALGCEEDIKQILSRGTSNLRISTIGS
;
A
#
# COMPACT_ATOMS: atom_id res chain seq x y z
N MET A 1 -20.38 16.16 48.93
CA MET A 1 -21.45 15.16 48.68
C MET A 1 -21.02 14.32 47.49
N VAL A 2 -20.49 13.13 47.76
CA VAL A 2 -19.97 12.19 46.75
C VAL A 2 -20.98 11.05 46.67
N ARG A 3 -21.55 10.81 45.50
CA ARG A 3 -22.42 9.65 45.23
C ARG A 3 -21.61 8.61 44.46
N SER A 4 -21.22 7.57 45.16
CA SER A 4 -20.69 6.31 44.64
C SER A 4 -21.85 5.42 44.19
N PHE A 5 -21.74 4.84 42.99
CA PHE A 5 -22.60 3.76 42.51
C PHE A 5 -21.78 2.46 42.44
N PRO A 6 -22.31 1.31 42.91
CA PRO A 6 -21.63 0.03 42.78
C PRO A 6 -21.99 -0.63 41.43
N TYR A 7 -20.97 -1.15 40.74
CA TYR A 7 -21.15 -2.07 39.62
C TYR A 7 -21.07 -3.51 40.15
N GLU A 8 -22.16 -4.25 40.03
CA GLU A 8 -22.21 -5.69 40.25
C GLU A 8 -21.63 -6.45 39.05
N TYR A 9 -20.79 -7.44 39.37
CA TYR A 9 -20.06 -8.28 38.44
C TYR A 9 -20.89 -9.54 38.14
N VAL A 10 -21.50 -9.64 36.95
CA VAL A 10 -22.15 -10.88 36.50
C VAL A 10 -21.16 -11.69 35.68
N ARG A 11 -20.66 -12.77 36.27
CA ARG A 11 -19.72 -13.74 35.68
C ARG A 11 -20.51 -14.78 34.86
N GLY A 12 -20.63 -14.57 33.55
CA GLY A 12 -21.18 -15.55 32.60
C GLY A 12 -20.07 -16.32 31.88
N SER A 13 -19.90 -17.60 32.21
CA SER A 13 -18.95 -18.50 31.53
C SER A 13 -19.47 -18.92 30.15
N LEU A 14 -18.81 -18.46 29.08
CA LEU A 14 -19.02 -18.94 27.72
C LEU A 14 -17.96 -19.99 27.37
N LYS A 15 -18.42 -21.20 27.02
CA LYS A 15 -17.61 -22.31 26.54
C LYS A 15 -17.07 -21.98 25.14
N ILE A 16 -15.75 -21.89 25.02
CA ILE A 16 -15.05 -21.75 23.74
C ILE A 16 -14.98 -23.13 23.07
N GLY A 17 -15.55 -23.23 21.87
CA GLY A 17 -15.42 -24.42 21.02
C GLY A 17 -14.07 -24.43 20.33
N ASN A 18 -13.26 -25.47 20.58
CA ASN A 18 -12.02 -25.72 19.87
C ASN A 18 -12.28 -26.03 18.39
N ARG A 19 -11.91 -25.11 17.49
CA ARG A 19 -11.67 -25.43 16.07
C ARG A 19 -10.18 -25.42 15.79
N SER A 20 -9.68 -26.55 15.31
CA SER A 20 -8.28 -26.74 14.92
C SER A 20 -7.96 -25.93 13.67
N PHE A 21 -7.06 -24.95 13.80
CA PHE A 21 -6.45 -24.26 12.67
C PHE A 21 -5.46 -25.19 11.96
N ARG A 22 -5.56 -25.31 10.63
CA ARG A 22 -4.49 -25.84 9.78
C ARG A 22 -3.57 -24.69 9.38
N PRO A 23 -2.24 -24.80 9.55
CA PRO A 23 -1.32 -23.78 9.05
C PRO A 23 -1.25 -23.85 7.52
N THR A 24 -1.41 -22.70 6.87
CA THR A 24 -1.02 -22.50 5.47
C THR A 24 0.51 -22.54 5.36
N ALA A 25 1.00 -23.30 4.38
CA ALA A 25 2.40 -23.62 4.19
C ALA A 25 3.25 -22.37 3.95
N ARG A 26 4.28 -22.17 4.78
CA ARG A 26 5.41 -21.28 4.48
C ARG A 26 6.37 -21.96 3.50
N LEU A 27 6.94 -21.17 2.60
CA LEU A 27 8.12 -21.52 1.81
C LEU A 27 9.33 -21.72 2.74
N PRO A 28 10.17 -22.76 2.55
CA PRO A 28 11.31 -23.01 3.42
C PRO A 28 12.56 -22.28 2.90
N PHE A 29 13.11 -21.39 3.72
CA PHE A 29 14.56 -21.18 3.75
C PHE A 29 15.01 -21.40 5.19
N SER A 30 15.48 -22.62 5.47
CA SER A 30 16.21 -22.97 6.68
C SER A 30 17.58 -23.47 6.28
N LEU A 31 18.60 -22.67 6.59
CA LEU A 31 19.99 -23.11 6.60
C LEU A 31 20.26 -23.73 7.97
N SER A 32 20.10 -25.05 8.09
CA SER A 32 20.53 -25.81 9.26
C SER A 32 21.61 -26.81 8.86
N LYS A 33 22.79 -26.66 9.48
CA LYS A 33 23.91 -27.60 9.45
C LYS A 33 23.47 -28.97 10.00
N SER A 34 23.84 -30.04 9.31
CA SER A 34 23.67 -31.42 9.76
C SER A 34 24.92 -31.91 10.50
N GLU A 35 24.69 -32.59 11.62
CA GLU A 35 25.62 -33.56 12.20
C GLU A 35 24.92 -34.93 12.29
N PRO A 36 25.66 -36.05 12.28
CA PRO A 36 25.12 -37.36 11.95
C PRO A 36 24.92 -38.25 13.17
N LYS A 37 23.80 -39.00 13.25
CA LYS A 37 23.72 -40.20 14.11
C LYS A 37 22.86 -41.33 13.52
N THR A 38 23.60 -42.40 13.21
CA THR A 38 23.40 -43.81 13.60
C THR A 38 22.12 -44.58 13.25
N LYS A 39 22.37 -45.70 12.54
CA LYS A 39 21.51 -46.86 12.26
C LYS A 39 20.92 -47.49 13.52
N THR A 40 19.72 -48.03 13.43
CA THR A 40 19.35 -49.34 14.01
C THR A 40 18.18 -49.94 13.21
N SER A 41 18.29 -51.23 12.94
CA SER A 41 17.43 -52.04 12.07
C SER A 41 16.26 -52.68 12.84
N ALA A 42 15.25 -53.09 12.05
CA ALA A 42 14.66 -54.43 12.01
C ALA A 42 13.21 -54.66 12.51
N ILE A 43 12.58 -55.62 11.80
CA ILE A 43 11.44 -56.51 12.16
C ILE A 43 10.04 -55.90 11.89
N THR A 44 9.38 -56.17 10.76
CA THR A 44 8.72 -57.43 10.30
C THR A 44 7.64 -57.95 11.27
N THR A 45 6.36 -57.78 10.92
CA THR A 45 5.36 -58.88 10.81
C THR A 45 3.95 -58.32 10.51
N GLN A 46 3.46 -58.67 9.33
CA GLN A 46 2.03 -58.95 9.06
C GLN A 46 1.62 -60.24 9.81
N PRO A 47 0.31 -60.63 9.98
CA PRO A 47 -0.73 -60.59 8.94
C PRO A 47 -2.22 -60.56 9.40
N LYS A 48 -3.11 -60.68 8.39
CA LYS A 48 -4.40 -61.42 8.30
C LYS A 48 -5.74 -60.66 8.18
N ASN A 49 -6.26 -60.76 6.95
CA ASN A 49 -7.58 -61.26 6.52
C ASN A 49 -8.88 -60.62 7.04
N THR A 50 -9.73 -60.14 6.11
CA THR A 50 -11.02 -60.81 5.83
C THR A 50 -11.67 -60.37 4.49
N ASN A 51 -11.90 -61.37 3.65
CA ASN A 51 -13.03 -61.67 2.74
C ASN A 51 -14.01 -60.60 2.19
N LEU A 52 -14.02 -60.52 0.85
CA LEU A 52 -15.11 -60.76 -0.12
C LEU A 52 -16.52 -60.15 0.12
N SER A 53 -17.01 -59.37 -0.86
CA SER A 53 -18.05 -59.84 -1.81
C SER A 53 -18.37 -58.85 -2.95
N ARG A 54 -18.75 -59.45 -4.09
CA ARG A 54 -19.06 -58.88 -5.42
C ARG A 54 -20.29 -57.96 -5.44
N ARG A 55 -20.25 -56.92 -6.29
CA ARG A 55 -21.28 -56.69 -7.34
C ARG A 55 -20.79 -55.73 -8.44
N LEU A 56 -20.99 -56.19 -9.68
CA LEU A 56 -20.86 -55.44 -10.94
C LEU A 56 -21.96 -54.36 -11.05
N ARG A 57 -21.62 -53.16 -11.59
CA ARG A 57 -22.17 -52.62 -12.86
C ARG A 57 -21.60 -51.23 -13.20
N GLN A 58 -21.03 -51.16 -14.42
CA GLN A 58 -21.18 -50.15 -15.48
C GLN A 58 -20.85 -48.66 -15.22
N ASP A 59 -19.71 -48.25 -15.82
CA ASP A 59 -19.50 -47.19 -16.82
C ASP A 59 -20.21 -45.83 -16.67
N HIS A 60 -19.43 -44.79 -16.33
CA HIS A 60 -19.13 -43.65 -17.23
C HIS A 60 -18.01 -42.76 -16.65
N PRO A 61 -17.21 -42.08 -17.50
CA PRO A 61 -15.96 -41.44 -17.10
C PRO A 61 -16.18 -39.98 -16.68
N SER A 62 -15.70 -39.62 -15.49
CA SER A 62 -15.47 -38.22 -15.13
C SER A 62 -14.00 -38.03 -14.78
N GLY A 63 -13.31 -37.21 -15.57
CA GLY A 63 -11.89 -36.92 -15.41
C GLY A 63 -11.65 -36.05 -14.18
N CYS A 64 -10.96 -36.61 -13.19
CA CYS A 64 -10.22 -35.85 -12.19
C CYS A 64 -8.73 -35.84 -12.59
N PRO A 65 -8.02 -34.70 -12.53
CA PRO A 65 -6.59 -34.68 -12.75
C PRO A 65 -5.85 -35.34 -11.58
N SER A 66 -4.93 -36.23 -11.95
CA SER A 66 -4.07 -37.01 -11.06
C SER A 66 -3.20 -36.16 -10.14
N GLN A 67 -3.09 -36.60 -8.89
CA GLN A 67 -2.05 -36.20 -7.93
C GLN A 67 -0.65 -36.24 -8.57
N PHE A 68 0.13 -35.18 -8.33
CA PHE A 68 1.55 -35.12 -8.66
C PHE A 68 2.31 -36.17 -7.83
N SER A 69 2.83 -37.20 -8.49
CA SER A 69 3.87 -38.08 -7.93
C SER A 69 5.23 -37.40 -8.09
N ALA A 70 5.96 -37.27 -6.99
CA ALA A 70 7.31 -36.70 -6.94
C ALA A 70 8.37 -37.56 -7.66
N ASP A 71 8.01 -38.77 -8.10
CA ASP A 71 8.94 -39.73 -8.73
C ASP A 71 9.08 -39.54 -10.24
N LYS A 72 8.50 -38.48 -10.81
CA LYS A 72 8.61 -38.09 -12.24
C LYS A 72 9.28 -36.73 -12.44
N ILE A 73 10.22 -36.35 -11.59
CA ILE A 73 11.17 -35.30 -11.96
C ILE A 73 12.12 -35.92 -12.98
N LYS A 74 11.78 -35.80 -14.27
CA LYS A 74 12.70 -36.11 -15.36
C LYS A 74 13.98 -35.30 -15.10
N GLU A 75 15.13 -35.97 -15.16
CA GLU A 75 16.45 -35.35 -15.12
C GLU A 75 16.43 -34.06 -15.94
N THR A 76 16.68 -32.94 -15.28
CA THR A 76 16.70 -31.64 -15.92
C THR A 76 17.77 -31.64 -16.98
N ASP A 77 17.33 -31.49 -18.24
CA ASP A 77 18.21 -31.35 -19.41
C ASP A 77 19.24 -30.23 -19.15
N PRO A 78 20.54 -30.57 -19.05
CA PRO A 78 21.61 -29.60 -18.80
C PRO A 78 21.65 -28.51 -19.87
N TYR A 79 21.24 -28.84 -21.10
CA TYR A 79 21.19 -27.89 -22.20
C TYR A 79 20.08 -26.85 -21.99
N ARG A 80 18.91 -27.29 -21.51
CA ARG A 80 17.79 -26.40 -21.17
C ARG A 80 18.11 -25.49 -19.98
N ILE A 81 18.81 -26.00 -18.96
CA ILE A 81 19.33 -25.18 -17.85
C ILE A 81 20.32 -24.14 -18.38
N LYS A 82 21.24 -24.53 -19.26
CA LYS A 82 22.22 -23.62 -19.85
C LYS A 82 21.57 -22.53 -20.71
N LEU A 83 20.52 -22.85 -21.46
CA LEU A 83 19.71 -21.90 -22.23
C LEU A 83 19.00 -20.88 -21.33
N LEU A 84 18.36 -21.35 -20.26
CA LEU A 84 17.71 -20.48 -19.28
C LEU A 84 18.73 -19.55 -18.60
N TRP A 85 19.89 -20.06 -18.21
CA TRP A 85 20.95 -19.22 -17.66
C TRP A 85 21.48 -18.20 -18.66
N ARG A 86 21.59 -18.55 -19.95
CA ARG A 86 21.96 -17.60 -21.00
C ARG A 86 20.94 -16.48 -21.16
N GLU A 87 19.66 -16.79 -21.03
CA GLU A 87 18.57 -15.81 -21.10
C GLU A 87 18.48 -14.92 -19.86
N VAL A 88 18.81 -15.45 -18.68
CA VAL A 88 18.92 -14.70 -17.43
C VAL A 88 20.14 -13.77 -17.44
N MET A 89 21.28 -14.25 -17.94
CA MET A 89 22.57 -13.53 -17.94
C MET A 89 22.79 -12.67 -19.19
N ALA A 90 21.92 -12.76 -20.20
CA ALA A 90 21.98 -11.86 -21.34
C ALA A 90 21.85 -10.41 -20.85
N PRO A 91 22.66 -9.46 -21.36
CA PRO A 91 22.56 -8.05 -20.99
C PRO A 91 21.16 -7.52 -21.29
N LYS A 92 20.28 -7.52 -20.29
CA LYS A 92 18.98 -6.88 -20.41
C LYS A 92 19.21 -5.40 -20.20
N THR A 93 18.88 -4.62 -21.22
CA THR A 93 18.72 -3.17 -21.05
C THR A 93 17.84 -2.96 -19.83
N PRO A 94 18.26 -2.18 -18.83
CA PRO A 94 17.54 -2.05 -17.58
C PRO A 94 16.06 -1.73 -17.81
N SER A 95 15.18 -2.23 -16.96
CA SER A 95 13.72 -2.02 -17.09
C SER A 95 13.34 -0.54 -17.24
N TYR A 96 14.13 0.38 -16.70
CA TYR A 96 13.92 1.83 -16.82
C TYR A 96 14.29 2.41 -18.20
N ALA A 97 15.03 1.67 -19.03
CA ALA A 97 15.41 2.06 -20.39
C ALA A 97 14.47 1.48 -21.47
N ARG A 98 13.53 0.60 -21.11
CA ARG A 98 12.49 0.11 -22.03
C ARG A 98 11.41 1.19 -22.21
N GLN A 99 11.31 1.73 -23.42
CA GLN A 99 10.17 2.52 -23.84
C GLN A 99 8.87 1.72 -23.64
N THR A 100 7.95 2.28 -22.84
CA THR A 100 6.65 1.67 -22.57
C THR A 100 5.79 1.67 -23.82
N ARG A 101 4.85 0.72 -23.97
CA ARG A 101 3.90 0.69 -25.11
C ARG A 101 3.12 2.01 -25.28
N SER A 102 2.99 2.80 -24.22
CA SER A 102 2.41 4.14 -24.22
C SER A 102 3.26 5.20 -24.93
N SER A 103 4.59 5.06 -25.02
CA SER A 103 5.46 6.00 -25.75
C SER A 103 5.48 5.73 -27.27
N ASN A 104 5.30 4.48 -27.69
CA ASN A 104 5.29 4.11 -29.12
C ASN A 104 3.98 4.49 -29.85
N LEU A 105 2.89 4.75 -29.13
CA LEU A 105 1.63 5.20 -29.73
C LEU A 105 1.63 6.69 -30.10
N LYS A 106 2.60 7.48 -29.61
CA LYS A 106 2.68 8.93 -29.89
C LYS A 106 3.54 9.31 -31.10
N SER A 107 4.29 8.37 -31.69
CA SER A 107 5.23 8.68 -32.79
C SER A 107 4.72 8.36 -34.20
N ARG A 108 3.45 7.97 -34.36
CA ARG A 108 2.89 7.62 -35.66
C ARG A 108 1.76 8.58 -36.06
N ASN A 109 2.14 9.79 -36.45
CA ASN A 109 1.25 10.65 -37.23
C ASN A 109 1.31 10.19 -38.71
N PRO A 110 0.18 9.79 -39.33
CA PRO A 110 0.11 9.57 -40.76
C PRO A 110 0.02 10.93 -41.47
N SER A 111 1.03 11.29 -42.26
CA SER A 111 0.93 12.38 -43.22
C SER A 111 0.05 11.93 -44.39
N ASN A 112 -1.18 12.44 -44.43
CA ASN A 112 -2.03 12.38 -45.61
C ASN A 112 -1.59 13.46 -46.60
N THR A 113 -1.18 13.05 -47.80
CA THR A 113 -1.14 13.93 -48.99
C THR A 113 -1.85 13.20 -50.13
N PRO A 114 -2.93 13.77 -50.72
CA PRO A 114 -3.65 13.14 -51.81
C PRO A 114 -3.08 13.51 -53.20
N GLY A 115 -2.93 12.47 -54.03
CA GLY A 115 -3.14 12.39 -55.48
C GLY A 115 -2.58 13.45 -56.44
N GLN A 116 -1.73 13.02 -57.38
CA GLN A 116 -1.92 13.30 -58.81
C GLN A 116 -1.10 12.35 -59.70
N THR A 117 -1.63 12.17 -60.91
CA THR A 117 -1.44 11.08 -61.87
C THR A 117 -0.50 11.49 -63.03
N GLU A 118 0.22 10.50 -63.56
CA GLU A 118 0.74 10.28 -64.92
C GLU A 118 1.55 11.32 -65.74
N GLU A 119 2.61 10.75 -66.35
CA GLU A 119 3.08 10.89 -67.74
C GLU A 119 4.32 11.75 -68.13
N THR A 120 5.30 11.00 -68.69
CA THR A 120 6.09 11.27 -69.91
C THR A 120 7.50 11.91 -69.85
N VAL A 121 8.48 11.03 -70.15
CA VAL A 121 9.74 11.13 -70.94
C VAL A 121 10.21 12.52 -71.44
N THR A 122 11.44 12.94 -71.08
CA THR A 122 12.62 13.18 -71.98
C THR A 122 13.79 13.91 -71.31
N ASN A 123 15.00 13.36 -71.50
CA ASN A 123 16.28 13.98 -71.86
C ASN A 123 16.82 15.31 -71.22
N LYS A 124 18.03 15.14 -70.63
CA LYS A 124 19.31 15.85 -70.89
C LYS A 124 19.53 17.32 -70.46
N THR A 125 20.61 17.44 -69.68
CA THR A 125 21.67 18.49 -69.64
C THR A 125 21.44 19.80 -68.86
N SER A 126 22.31 19.99 -67.87
CA SER A 126 22.91 21.24 -67.35
C SER A 126 22.07 22.52 -67.35
N ASP A 127 21.75 23.05 -66.16
CA ASP A 127 22.37 24.33 -65.75
C ASP A 127 22.12 24.71 -64.29
N ILE A 128 23.03 25.57 -63.84
CA ILE A 128 23.22 26.20 -62.53
C ILE A 128 21.97 26.96 -62.08
N PHE A 129 21.35 26.60 -60.95
CA PHE A 129 20.54 27.52 -60.15
C PHE A 129 20.59 27.18 -58.64
N SER A 130 21.15 28.13 -57.88
CA SER A 130 21.16 28.17 -56.42
C SER A 130 19.73 28.13 -55.86
N THR A 131 19.40 27.06 -55.15
CA THR A 131 18.12 26.95 -54.43
C THR A 131 18.23 27.68 -53.09
N PRO A 132 17.36 28.65 -52.78
CA PRO A 132 17.35 29.27 -51.46
C PRO A 132 16.84 28.25 -50.44
N ILE A 133 17.69 27.94 -49.45
CA ILE A 133 17.30 27.16 -48.27
C ILE A 133 16.18 27.93 -47.56
N PRO A 134 14.95 27.40 -47.48
CA PRO A 134 13.91 28.04 -46.70
C PRO A 134 14.24 27.76 -45.23
N ASN A 135 14.88 28.71 -44.57
CA ASN A 135 14.94 28.79 -43.11
C ASN A 135 13.52 29.04 -42.57
N LYS A 136 12.67 28.01 -42.61
CA LYS A 136 11.47 27.94 -41.78
C LYS A 136 11.92 27.50 -40.40
N ASP A 137 12.46 28.47 -39.65
CA ASP A 137 12.52 28.41 -38.19
C ASP A 137 11.08 28.29 -37.68
N THR A 138 10.61 27.06 -37.60
CA THR A 138 9.39 26.77 -36.86
C THR A 138 9.72 27.04 -35.40
N PRO A 139 9.05 27.99 -34.73
CA PRO A 139 9.33 28.29 -33.34
C PRO A 139 9.10 27.00 -32.55
N ARG A 140 10.21 26.40 -32.10
CA ARG A 140 10.22 25.17 -31.34
C ARG A 140 9.42 25.45 -30.07
N LYS A 141 8.17 25.00 -30.02
CA LYS A 141 7.29 25.14 -28.84
C LYS A 141 8.03 24.54 -27.65
N GLN A 142 8.59 25.40 -26.81
CA GLN A 142 9.28 25.00 -25.61
C GLN A 142 8.20 24.48 -24.67
N THR A 143 8.09 23.16 -24.56
CA THR A 143 7.16 22.53 -23.62
C THR A 143 7.61 22.90 -22.21
N VAL A 144 6.76 23.64 -21.49
CA VAL A 144 6.98 23.99 -20.08
C VAL A 144 7.24 22.69 -19.32
N LYS A 145 8.39 22.61 -18.65
CA LYS A 145 8.73 21.44 -17.83
C LYS A 145 7.88 21.48 -16.56
N ASN A 146 7.27 20.36 -16.21
CA ASN A 146 6.56 20.22 -14.94
C ASN A 146 7.56 20.35 -13.77
N ALA A 147 7.05 20.83 -12.63
CA ALA A 147 7.81 20.86 -11.39
C ALA A 147 8.14 19.43 -10.94
N THR A 148 9.23 19.25 -10.20
CA THR A 148 9.58 17.98 -9.57
C THR A 148 9.86 18.19 -8.09
N VAL A 149 9.66 17.16 -7.26
CA VAL A 149 9.97 17.18 -5.82
C VAL A 149 11.44 17.51 -5.49
N ARG A 150 12.32 17.45 -6.51
CA ARG A 150 13.74 17.81 -6.41
C ARG A 150 14.01 19.29 -6.67
N ASP A 151 13.06 20.01 -7.23
CA ASP A 151 13.17 21.44 -7.48
C ASP A 151 13.42 22.17 -6.15
N VAL A 152 14.36 23.12 -6.16
CA VAL A 152 14.83 23.80 -4.93
C VAL A 152 13.72 24.60 -4.29
N ASP A 153 12.83 25.15 -5.11
CA ASP A 153 11.67 25.99 -4.79
C ASP A 153 10.36 25.20 -4.74
N PHE A 154 10.41 23.87 -4.61
CA PHE A 154 9.22 23.02 -4.70
C PHE A 154 8.23 23.31 -3.57
N GLU A 155 8.71 23.53 -2.35
CA GLU A 155 7.84 23.85 -1.21
C GLU A 155 7.12 25.18 -1.44
N GLU A 156 7.88 26.21 -1.82
CA GLU A 156 7.36 27.56 -2.04
C GLU A 156 6.42 27.65 -3.24
N THR A 157 6.67 26.87 -4.29
CA THR A 157 5.88 26.94 -5.53
C THR A 157 4.75 25.91 -5.58
N GLN A 158 4.84 24.78 -4.89
CA GLN A 158 3.83 23.71 -4.99
C GLN A 158 3.09 23.44 -3.69
N LEU A 159 3.76 23.44 -2.54
CA LEU A 159 3.17 23.06 -1.26
C LEU A 159 2.50 24.26 -0.56
N ILE A 160 3.22 25.36 -0.35
CA ILE A 160 2.70 26.57 0.32
C ILE A 160 1.46 27.14 -0.40
N PRO A 161 1.41 27.23 -1.75
CA PRO A 161 0.21 27.69 -2.47
C PRO A 161 -1.03 26.81 -2.26
N ARG A 162 -0.86 25.58 -1.77
CA ARG A 162 -1.94 24.65 -1.41
C ARG A 162 -2.26 24.66 0.08
N GLY A 163 -1.73 25.62 0.82
CA GLY A 163 -1.91 25.80 2.25
C GLY A 163 -1.17 24.78 3.10
N VAL A 164 -0.16 24.10 2.56
CA VAL A 164 0.66 23.19 3.35
C VAL A 164 1.54 23.99 4.31
N GLU A 165 1.58 23.56 5.56
CA GLU A 165 2.41 24.14 6.60
C GLU A 165 3.16 23.03 7.33
N ILE A 166 4.49 23.02 7.20
CA ILE A 166 5.36 22.03 7.84
C ILE A 166 5.84 22.62 9.16
N LEU A 167 5.38 22.05 10.28
CA LEU A 167 5.76 22.50 11.61
C LEU A 167 7.12 21.90 11.98
N ASN A 168 8.17 22.71 11.88
CA ASN A 168 9.54 22.33 12.21
C ASN A 168 9.84 22.32 13.72
N SER A 169 8.87 22.65 14.57
CA SER A 169 9.10 22.82 16.00
C SER A 169 9.17 21.48 16.74
N HIS A 170 10.31 21.21 17.37
CA HIS A 170 10.47 20.17 18.42
C HIS A 170 9.62 20.45 19.69
N GLN A 171 8.67 21.39 19.66
CA GLN A 171 7.97 21.87 20.85
C GLN A 171 6.91 20.88 21.35
N ASN A 172 6.47 19.93 20.52
CA ASN A 172 5.54 18.87 20.90
C ASN A 172 6.21 17.50 20.72
N ILE A 173 7.25 17.21 21.51
CA ILE A 173 7.76 15.84 21.58
C ILE A 173 6.66 14.99 22.21
N VAL A 174 5.98 14.23 21.38
CA VAL A 174 5.01 13.23 21.78
C VAL A 174 5.76 12.12 22.52
N THR A 175 5.28 11.76 23.71
CA THR A 175 5.89 10.71 24.56
C THR A 175 5.56 9.29 24.06
N GLY A 176 5.85 9.01 22.79
CA GLY A 176 5.65 7.71 22.14
C GLY A 176 4.24 7.47 21.60
N ALA A 177 4.11 6.43 20.78
CA ALA A 177 2.91 6.12 20.01
C ALA A 177 1.67 5.86 20.89
N HIS A 178 1.80 5.09 21.98
CA HIS A 178 0.67 4.77 22.85
C HIS A 178 0.07 6.02 23.53
N ALA A 179 0.94 6.91 24.02
CA ALA A 179 0.50 8.17 24.63
C ALA A 179 -0.21 9.06 23.61
N TYR A 180 0.32 9.13 22.38
CA TYR A 180 -0.30 9.87 21.29
C TYR A 180 -1.71 9.40 20.95
N PHE A 181 -1.88 8.09 20.81
CA PHE A 181 -3.17 7.49 20.48
C PHE A 181 -4.07 7.32 21.70
N ASN A 182 -3.61 7.68 22.90
CA ASN A 182 -4.27 7.42 24.17
C ASN A 182 -4.72 5.94 24.27
N SER A 183 -3.81 5.03 23.94
CA SER A 183 -4.03 3.58 23.94
C SER A 183 -3.24 2.89 25.05
N ASP A 184 -3.74 1.73 25.47
CA ASP A 184 -3.04 0.87 26.41
C ASP A 184 -1.75 0.32 25.79
N THR A 185 -0.74 0.10 26.63
CA THR A 185 0.50 -0.58 26.24
C THR A 185 0.34 -2.10 26.41
N PRO A 186 0.91 -2.93 25.51
CA PRO A 186 0.96 -4.37 25.70
C PRO A 186 1.62 -4.70 27.06
N PRO A 187 1.00 -5.56 27.90
CA PRO A 187 1.57 -5.92 29.19
C PRO A 187 2.90 -6.70 29.06
N ASP A 188 3.04 -7.44 27.97
CA ASP A 188 4.24 -8.19 27.60
C ASP A 188 4.61 -7.86 26.14
N PRO A 189 5.81 -7.30 25.87
CA PRO A 189 6.27 -7.02 24.51
C PRO A 189 6.31 -8.24 23.59
N ALA A 190 6.43 -9.46 24.14
CA ALA A 190 6.38 -10.70 23.38
C ALA A 190 4.97 -11.08 22.91
N GLN A 191 3.93 -10.51 23.52
CA GLN A 191 2.53 -10.73 23.19
C GLN A 191 1.92 -9.52 22.48
N SER A 192 2.74 -8.64 21.89
CA SER A 192 2.24 -7.41 21.26
C SER A 192 1.24 -7.69 20.15
N ARG A 193 1.45 -8.73 19.34
CA ARG A 193 0.53 -9.11 18.26
C ARG A 193 -0.83 -9.52 18.78
N GLU A 194 -0.84 -10.40 19.78
CA GLU A 194 -2.04 -10.90 20.44
C GLU A 194 -2.79 -9.76 21.12
N PHE A 195 -2.06 -8.84 21.77
CA PHE A 195 -2.61 -7.62 22.34
C PHE A 195 -3.35 -6.79 21.28
N TYR A 196 -2.68 -6.41 20.19
CA TYR A 196 -3.30 -5.60 19.13
C TYR A 196 -4.51 -6.29 18.48
N LEU A 197 -4.40 -7.59 18.25
CA LEU A 197 -5.50 -8.39 17.73
C LEU A 197 -6.71 -8.34 18.68
N SER A 198 -6.49 -8.51 19.99
CA SER A 198 -7.56 -8.48 20.99
C SER A 198 -8.25 -7.12 21.07
N VAL A 199 -7.50 -6.02 20.91
CA VAL A 199 -8.04 -4.66 20.90
C VAL A 199 -8.96 -4.47 19.69
N ILE A 200 -8.54 -4.92 18.51
CA ILE A 200 -9.34 -4.81 17.29
C ILE A 200 -10.60 -5.68 17.37
N GLN A 201 -10.46 -6.92 17.86
CA GLN A 201 -11.60 -7.81 18.07
C GLN A 201 -12.63 -7.19 19.03
N THR A 202 -12.16 -6.53 20.09
CA THR A 202 -13.01 -5.84 21.05
C THR A 202 -13.69 -4.62 20.44
N ALA A 203 -12.93 -3.77 19.73
CA ALA A 203 -13.44 -2.57 19.07
C ALA A 203 -14.50 -2.88 18.00
N LEU A 204 -14.50 -4.11 17.48
CA LEU A 204 -15.40 -4.57 16.42
C LEU A 204 -16.43 -5.59 16.90
N ALA A 205 -16.48 -5.88 18.20
CA ALA A 205 -17.46 -6.77 18.77
C ALA A 205 -18.88 -6.33 18.37
N GLY A 206 -19.66 -7.27 17.82
CA GLY A 206 -21.02 -7.00 17.32
C GLY A 206 -21.11 -6.43 15.90
N ARG A 207 -20.00 -6.32 15.15
CA ARG A 207 -20.01 -5.83 13.74
C ARG A 207 -19.79 -6.93 12.68
N VAL A 208 -20.14 -8.19 13.01
CA VAL A 208 -19.97 -9.42 12.20
C VAL A 208 -18.54 -10.00 12.26
N GLU A 209 -18.41 -11.33 12.11
CA GLU A 209 -17.16 -12.10 12.03
C GLU A 209 -16.21 -11.50 10.99
N ARG A 210 -15.30 -10.64 11.43
CA ARG A 210 -14.20 -10.12 10.62
C ARG A 210 -13.01 -10.99 10.92
N ASP A 211 -12.55 -11.76 9.95
CA ASP A 211 -11.20 -12.30 10.03
C ASP A 211 -10.22 -11.13 9.94
N ILE A 212 -9.32 -11.03 10.91
CA ILE A 212 -8.35 -9.94 11.02
C ILE A 212 -7.01 -10.53 10.64
N ASP A 213 -6.40 -9.96 9.62
CA ASP A 213 -5.02 -10.32 9.31
C ASP A 213 -4.07 -9.76 10.39
N ASN A 214 -3.68 -10.63 11.31
CA ASN A 214 -2.77 -10.27 12.38
C ASN A 214 -1.31 -10.17 11.92
N SER A 215 -0.98 -10.56 10.67
CA SER A 215 0.40 -10.55 10.16
C SER A 215 0.95 -9.13 9.98
N ILE A 216 0.05 -8.14 9.94
CA ILE A 216 0.40 -6.72 9.85
C ILE A 216 0.99 -6.17 11.17
N PHE A 217 0.68 -6.79 12.30
CA PHE A 217 1.24 -6.40 13.59
C PHE A 217 2.64 -6.99 13.77
N LEU A 218 3.55 -6.15 14.23
CA LEU A 218 4.94 -6.50 14.45
C LEU A 218 5.16 -6.94 15.90
N PRO A 219 5.99 -7.97 16.12
CA PRO A 219 6.37 -8.36 17.46
C PRO A 219 7.33 -7.30 18.03
N THR A 220 7.18 -6.96 19.30
CA THR A 220 8.05 -5.98 19.99
C THR A 220 9.01 -6.65 20.97
N ASP A 221 9.27 -7.95 20.79
CA ASP A 221 10.16 -8.71 21.67
C ASP A 221 11.64 -8.43 21.39
N ALA A 222 12.47 -8.69 22.40
CA ALA A 222 13.91 -8.43 22.35
C ALA A 222 14.62 -9.18 21.21
N ASN A 223 14.16 -10.35 20.79
CA ASN A 223 14.80 -11.09 19.70
C ASN A 223 14.53 -10.42 18.36
N PHE A 224 13.29 -10.01 18.12
CA PHE A 224 12.95 -9.27 16.90
C PHE A 224 13.68 -7.93 16.82
N ILE A 225 13.71 -7.16 17.91
CA ILE A 225 14.45 -5.88 17.99
C ILE A 225 15.93 -6.08 17.68
N LYS A 226 16.57 -7.09 18.30
CA LYS A 226 17.98 -7.42 18.03
C LYS A 226 18.21 -7.84 16.58
N SER A 227 17.24 -8.53 15.96
CA SER A 227 17.29 -8.92 14.55
C SER A 227 17.28 -7.70 13.63
N VAL A 228 16.32 -6.78 13.83
CA VAL A 228 16.23 -5.51 13.08
C VAL A 228 17.51 -4.71 13.23
N ARG A 229 17.99 -4.50 14.47
CA ARG A 229 19.23 -3.76 14.72
C ARG A 229 20.42 -4.39 14.00
N ARG A 230 20.56 -5.71 14.07
CA ARG A 230 21.66 -6.43 13.43
C ARG A 230 21.60 -6.29 11.91
N ALA A 231 20.42 -6.38 11.32
CA ALA A 231 20.24 -6.24 9.88
C ALA A 231 20.61 -4.82 9.40
N TYR A 232 20.05 -3.78 10.02
CA TYR A 232 20.34 -2.38 9.67
C TYR A 232 21.81 -2.02 9.89
N ARG A 233 22.41 -2.47 11.00
CA ARG A 233 23.85 -2.28 11.23
C ARG A 233 24.68 -2.91 10.12
N ARG A 234 24.43 -4.18 9.77
CA ARG A 234 25.17 -4.87 8.70
C ARG A 234 24.98 -4.19 7.35
N MET A 235 23.76 -3.81 6.99
CA MET A 235 23.49 -3.10 5.74
C MET A 235 24.24 -1.76 5.68
N GLY A 236 24.30 -1.03 6.81
CA GLY A 236 25.09 0.20 6.94
C GLY A 236 26.59 -0.04 6.82
N ASP A 237 27.14 -1.01 7.54
CA ASP A 237 28.57 -1.36 7.55
C ASP A 237 29.06 -1.82 6.17
N GLU A 238 28.22 -2.53 5.41
CA GLU A 238 28.51 -3.04 4.07
C GLU A 238 28.17 -2.04 2.95
N TYR A 239 27.70 -0.83 3.28
CA TYR A 239 27.30 0.21 2.33
C TYR A 239 26.35 -0.29 1.24
N VAL A 240 25.39 -1.14 1.60
CA VAL A 240 24.44 -1.71 0.61
C VAL A 240 23.55 -0.61 0.01
N SER A 241 22.98 -0.91 -1.17
CA SER A 241 22.10 0.04 -1.87
C SER A 241 20.77 0.29 -1.13
N GLU A 242 20.11 1.41 -1.41
CA GLU A 242 18.76 1.72 -0.92
C GLU A 242 17.76 0.61 -1.15
N ALA A 243 17.86 -0.08 -2.29
CA ALA A 243 16.97 -1.17 -2.63
C ALA A 243 17.03 -2.31 -1.60
N GLU A 244 18.21 -2.58 -1.02
CA GLU A 244 18.36 -3.62 0.01
C GLU A 244 17.70 -3.22 1.32
N PHE A 245 17.88 -1.96 1.75
CA PHE A 245 17.17 -1.41 2.92
C PHE A 245 15.65 -1.48 2.72
N LYS A 246 15.17 -1.09 1.53
CA LYS A 246 13.76 -1.12 1.13
C LYS A 246 13.20 -2.54 1.16
N VAL A 247 13.89 -3.49 0.54
CA VAL A 247 13.49 -4.91 0.51
C VAL A 247 13.43 -5.49 1.92
N PHE A 248 14.45 -5.24 2.75
CA PHE A 248 14.44 -5.69 4.14
C PHE A 248 13.24 -5.13 4.92
N ALA A 249 13.03 -3.81 4.83
CA ALA A 249 11.94 -3.15 5.53
C ALA A 249 10.58 -3.65 5.05
N TRP A 250 10.39 -3.86 3.75
CA TRP A 250 9.17 -4.45 3.21
C TRP A 250 8.90 -5.89 3.67
N GLN A 251 9.94 -6.67 3.89
CA GLN A 251 9.77 -8.06 4.32
C GLN A 251 9.54 -8.19 5.83
N ASN A 252 10.06 -7.25 6.62
CA ASN A 252 10.13 -7.40 8.08
C ASN A 252 9.37 -6.34 8.87
N LEU A 253 9.27 -5.11 8.36
CA LEU A 253 8.66 -3.98 9.08
C LEU A 253 7.31 -3.58 8.48
N PHE A 254 7.22 -3.51 7.16
CA PHE A 254 6.00 -3.08 6.47
C PHE A 254 5.31 -4.27 5.85
N ILE A 255 4.96 -5.24 6.70
CA ILE A 255 4.27 -6.46 6.29
C ILE A 255 2.82 -6.10 5.95
N GLY A 256 2.28 -6.68 4.89
CA GLY A 256 0.87 -6.52 4.55
C GLY A 256 0.48 -7.50 3.47
N GLN A 257 -0.82 -7.80 3.37
CA GLN A 257 -1.34 -8.65 2.32
C GLN A 257 -1.07 -8.02 0.95
N HIS A 258 -0.32 -8.78 0.13
CA HIS A 258 -0.24 -8.56 -1.32
C HIS A 258 -1.34 -9.31 -2.08
N VAL A 259 -2.03 -10.25 -1.41
CA VAL A 259 -2.87 -11.27 -2.04
C VAL A 259 -4.34 -11.01 -1.76
N VAL A 260 -4.86 -9.86 -2.21
CA VAL A 260 -6.32 -9.68 -2.34
C VAL A 260 -6.68 -9.96 -3.81
N LEU A 261 -6.51 -11.21 -4.22
CA LEU A 261 -6.89 -11.70 -5.56
C LEU A 261 -7.95 -12.80 -5.53
N MET A 262 -8.43 -13.19 -4.35
CA MET A 262 -9.53 -14.15 -4.27
C MET A 262 -10.85 -13.37 -4.18
N ASP A 263 -11.76 -13.65 -5.12
CA ASP A 263 -13.18 -13.24 -5.17
C ASP A 263 -13.95 -13.85 -3.98
N ASP A 264 -13.43 -13.63 -2.78
CA ASP A 264 -14.02 -14.10 -1.56
C ASP A 264 -15.12 -13.12 -1.13
N THR A 265 -16.29 -13.68 -0.88
CA THR A 265 -17.46 -12.97 -0.38
C THR A 265 -17.31 -12.59 1.09
N GLU A 266 -16.42 -13.25 1.83
CA GLU A 266 -16.24 -13.01 3.26
C GLU A 266 -15.76 -11.58 3.55
N ARG A 267 -16.26 -11.04 4.67
CA ARG A 267 -15.83 -9.74 5.18
C ARG A 267 -14.54 -9.93 5.93
N GLN A 268 -13.50 -9.23 5.50
CA GLN A 268 -12.19 -9.29 6.11
C GLN A 268 -11.75 -7.87 6.43
N LEU A 269 -11.31 -7.67 7.67
CA LEU A 269 -10.68 -6.42 8.02
C LEU A 269 -9.19 -6.54 7.69
N CYS A 270 -8.83 -5.99 6.55
CA CYS A 270 -7.46 -6.07 6.05
C CYS A 270 -7.00 -4.72 5.54
N ALA A 271 -5.77 -4.37 5.92
CA ALA A 271 -5.01 -3.35 5.22
C ALA A 271 -4.18 -4.01 4.11
N VAL A 272 -4.24 -3.42 2.93
CA VAL A 272 -3.53 -3.91 1.75
C VAL A 272 -2.32 -3.03 1.53
N ARG A 273 -1.15 -3.65 1.43
CA ARG A 273 0.07 -2.92 1.09
C ARG A 273 0.17 -2.81 -0.43
N LEU A 274 0.21 -1.59 -0.93
CA LEU A 274 0.53 -1.29 -2.32
C LEU A 274 1.96 -0.75 -2.40
N VAL A 275 2.68 -1.15 -3.45
CA VAL A 275 4.07 -0.75 -3.71
C VAL A 275 4.08 0.08 -4.99
N GLU A 276 4.69 1.27 -4.92
CA GLU A 276 4.92 2.15 -6.07
C GLU A 276 3.65 2.49 -6.90
N ILE A 277 2.49 2.47 -6.25
CA ILE A 277 1.21 2.77 -6.92
C ILE A 277 1.10 4.26 -7.24
N SER A 278 0.81 4.60 -8.49
CA SER A 278 0.62 5.99 -8.90
C SER A 278 -0.65 6.58 -8.27
N LEU A 279 -0.48 7.73 -7.62
CA LEU A 279 -1.51 8.58 -7.04
C LEU A 279 -2.01 9.64 -8.02
N LYS A 280 -1.65 9.54 -9.30
CA LYS A 280 -2.04 10.52 -10.31
C LYS A 280 -3.54 10.83 -10.25
N PRO A 281 -3.93 12.12 -10.14
CA PRO A 281 -5.32 12.52 -10.28
C PRO A 281 -5.91 11.97 -11.58
N CYS A 282 -7.12 11.43 -11.49
CA CYS A 282 -7.76 10.83 -12.65
C CYS A 282 -9.23 11.21 -12.74
N GLU A 283 -9.59 11.90 -13.82
CA GLU A 283 -10.97 12.10 -14.21
C GLU A 283 -11.45 10.86 -14.95
N SER A 284 -12.32 10.08 -14.32
CA SER A 284 -12.97 8.94 -14.97
C SER A 284 -14.48 9.17 -15.05
N ARG A 285 -15.03 9.13 -16.26
CA ARG A 285 -16.49 9.16 -16.45
C ARG A 285 -17.11 7.97 -15.73
N GLY A 286 -18.01 8.23 -14.79
CA GLY A 286 -18.78 7.20 -14.08
C GLY A 286 -18.09 6.55 -12.87
N ARG A 287 -16.95 7.08 -12.39
CA ARG A 287 -16.41 6.71 -11.06
C ARG A 287 -16.05 7.96 -10.28
N ARG A 288 -15.99 7.84 -8.95
CA ARG A 288 -15.46 8.91 -8.10
C ARG A 288 -14.02 9.23 -8.49
N VAL A 289 -13.78 10.52 -8.68
CA VAL A 289 -12.52 11.10 -9.12
C VAL A 289 -11.53 11.07 -7.96
N TRP A 290 -10.26 10.79 -8.28
CA TRP A 290 -9.15 11.06 -7.36
C TRP A 290 -8.65 12.47 -7.67
N PHE A 291 -8.85 13.40 -6.76
CA PHE A 291 -8.65 14.82 -7.00
C PHE A 291 -7.24 15.28 -6.68
N GLU A 292 -6.78 16.26 -7.46
CA GLU A 292 -5.62 17.05 -7.12
C GLU A 292 -5.96 18.02 -5.97
N PRO A 293 -5.11 18.17 -4.94
CA PRO A 293 -5.26 19.21 -3.92
C PRO A 293 -5.26 20.60 -4.56
N PRO A 294 -6.25 21.46 -4.26
CA PRO A 294 -6.44 22.73 -4.94
C PRO A 294 -5.37 23.76 -4.55
N LEU A 295 -5.05 24.65 -5.49
CA LEU A 295 -4.34 25.90 -5.19
C LEU A 295 -5.29 26.82 -4.43
N LEU A 296 -4.83 27.35 -3.30
CA LEU A 296 -5.56 28.32 -2.48
C LEU A 296 -5.19 29.76 -2.84
N SER A 297 -4.00 29.96 -3.39
CA SER A 297 -3.60 31.26 -3.95
C SER A 297 -4.08 31.44 -5.39
N SER A 298 -4.50 32.64 -5.74
CA SER A 298 -4.82 33.02 -7.13
C SER A 298 -3.61 32.94 -8.07
N ASN A 299 -2.40 32.99 -7.52
CA ASN A 299 -1.16 32.90 -8.29
C ASN A 299 -0.92 31.44 -8.70
N GLN A 300 -0.98 31.18 -10.00
CA GLN A 300 -0.59 29.89 -10.54
C GLN A 300 0.92 29.72 -10.47
N PRO A 301 1.43 28.54 -10.07
CA PRO A 301 2.86 28.31 -10.04
C PRO A 301 3.45 28.36 -11.45
N PRO A 302 4.68 28.87 -11.63
CA PRO A 302 5.33 28.95 -12.95
C PRO A 302 5.45 27.59 -13.65
N LYS A 303 5.59 26.52 -12.86
CA LYS A 303 5.60 25.14 -13.33
C LYS A 303 4.46 24.38 -12.64
N PRO A 304 3.55 23.75 -13.38
CA PRO A 304 2.54 22.90 -12.77
C PRO A 304 3.18 21.61 -12.24
N PHE A 305 2.66 21.10 -11.15
CA PHE A 305 2.98 19.78 -10.61
C PHE A 305 1.81 18.83 -10.84
N SER A 306 2.04 17.68 -11.48
CA SER A 306 0.94 16.81 -11.93
C SER A 306 0.42 15.83 -10.87
N PHE A 307 0.97 15.86 -9.65
CA PHE A 307 0.66 14.88 -8.58
C PHE A 307 0.77 13.41 -9.01
N ASP A 308 1.60 13.13 -10.01
CA ASP A 308 1.90 11.77 -10.45
C ASP A 308 3.02 11.22 -9.57
N ILE A 309 2.67 10.94 -8.32
CA ILE A 309 3.59 10.42 -7.30
C ILE A 309 3.31 8.95 -7.08
N SER A 310 4.38 8.18 -6.96
CA SER A 310 4.36 6.80 -6.52
C SER A 310 5.16 6.73 -5.23
N SER A 311 4.46 6.66 -4.10
CA SER A 311 5.14 6.34 -2.84
C SER A 311 5.73 4.95 -2.91
N ASP A 312 6.89 4.77 -2.29
CA ASP A 312 7.53 3.46 -2.25
C ASP A 312 6.60 2.40 -1.67
N SER A 313 5.87 2.72 -0.59
CA SER A 313 4.80 1.87 -0.12
C SER A 313 3.65 2.66 0.48
N GLN A 314 2.44 2.11 0.42
CA GLN A 314 1.27 2.66 1.06
C GLN A 314 0.38 1.56 1.60
N PHE A 315 -0.30 1.84 2.71
CA PHE A 315 -1.34 0.97 3.25
C PHE A 315 -2.71 1.57 2.99
N TRP A 316 -3.54 0.74 2.35
CA TRP A 316 -4.89 1.08 1.91
C TRP A 316 -5.89 0.16 2.61
N LEU A 317 -7.13 0.61 2.73
CA LEU A 317 -8.22 -0.26 3.18
C LEU A 317 -8.67 -1.18 2.05
N SER A 318 -8.95 -2.44 2.37
CA SER A 318 -9.66 -3.35 1.45
C SER A 318 -11.16 -3.09 1.49
N ASP A 319 -11.85 -3.11 0.33
CA ASP A 319 -13.31 -3.08 0.22
C ASP A 319 -13.99 -4.28 0.89
N LYS A 320 -13.22 -5.33 1.24
CA LYS A 320 -13.67 -6.43 2.07
C LYS A 320 -14.14 -6.01 3.46
N ILE A 321 -13.73 -4.82 3.95
CA ILE A 321 -14.28 -4.25 5.18
C ILE A 321 -15.76 -3.89 5.05
N LEU A 322 -16.21 -3.57 3.83
CA LEU A 322 -17.57 -3.12 3.56
C LEU A 322 -18.53 -4.31 3.51
N ASN A 323 -19.83 -4.04 3.73
CA ASN A 323 -20.86 -5.06 3.60
C ASN A 323 -20.92 -5.54 2.15
N ALA A 324 -20.91 -6.85 1.96
CA ALA A 324 -21.08 -7.47 0.65
C ALA A 324 -22.30 -6.92 -0.10
N ASP A 325 -23.39 -6.61 0.60
CA ASP A 325 -24.64 -6.08 0.05
C ASP A 325 -24.45 -4.77 -0.72
N TYR A 326 -23.59 -3.87 -0.21
CA TYR A 326 -23.33 -2.58 -0.84
C TYR A 326 -21.91 -2.43 -1.41
N ARG A 327 -21.02 -3.42 -1.21
CA ARG A 327 -19.62 -3.39 -1.66
C ARG A 327 -19.52 -3.12 -3.16
N ARG A 328 -20.43 -3.71 -3.97
CA ARG A 328 -20.48 -3.48 -5.42
C ARG A 328 -20.74 -2.02 -5.82
N HIS A 329 -21.33 -1.23 -4.92
CA HIS A 329 -21.64 0.19 -5.14
C HIS A 329 -20.55 1.12 -4.60
N THR A 330 -19.53 0.62 -3.91
CA THR A 330 -18.46 1.44 -3.31
C THR A 330 -17.80 2.41 -4.30
N LYS A 331 -17.63 2.01 -5.56
CA LYS A 331 -17.01 2.82 -6.62
C LYS A 331 -17.81 4.09 -6.99
N SER A 332 -19.10 4.17 -6.63
CA SER A 332 -19.89 5.41 -6.76
C SER A 332 -19.74 6.35 -5.56
N ALA A 333 -19.28 5.84 -4.41
CA ALA A 333 -19.11 6.61 -3.19
C ALA A 333 -17.66 7.07 -2.97
N VAL A 334 -16.67 6.23 -3.28
CA VAL A 334 -15.24 6.52 -3.08
C VAL A 334 -14.41 6.07 -4.28
N HIS A 335 -13.29 6.74 -4.51
CA HIS A 335 -12.30 6.28 -5.47
C HIS A 335 -11.67 4.95 -5.00
N CYS A 336 -11.77 3.93 -5.84
CA CYS A 336 -11.11 2.64 -5.60
C CYS A 336 -10.01 2.41 -6.65
N LYS A 337 -8.84 1.96 -6.20
CA LYS A 337 -7.79 1.45 -7.08
C LYS A 337 -8.14 0.04 -7.54
N SER A 338 -7.29 -0.51 -8.40
CA SER A 338 -7.32 -1.93 -8.74
C SER A 338 -7.26 -2.77 -7.44
N TRP A 339 -7.91 -3.93 -7.45
CA TRP A 339 -8.00 -4.84 -6.29
C TRP A 339 -8.89 -4.36 -5.12
N GLY A 340 -9.83 -3.45 -5.38
CA GLY A 340 -10.82 -3.08 -4.37
C GLY A 340 -10.24 -2.31 -3.19
N THR A 341 -9.12 -1.61 -3.38
CA THR A 341 -8.48 -0.81 -2.32
C THR A 341 -8.93 0.64 -2.38
N PHE A 342 -9.11 1.26 -1.22
CA PHE A 342 -9.56 2.66 -1.10
C PHE A 342 -8.97 3.32 0.16
N CYS A 343 -9.04 4.65 0.23
CA CYS A 343 -8.60 5.47 1.38
C CYS A 343 -7.26 5.02 1.98
N PRO A 344 -6.10 5.41 1.39
CA PRO A 344 -4.83 5.19 2.05
C PRO A 344 -4.81 5.92 3.40
N TYR A 345 -4.10 5.35 4.36
CA TYR A 345 -3.98 5.93 5.72
C TYR A 345 -2.53 6.01 6.21
N LEU A 346 -1.60 5.34 5.51
CA LEU A 346 -0.17 5.40 5.78
C LEU A 346 0.60 5.39 4.45
N SER A 347 1.50 6.35 4.26
CA SER A 347 2.47 6.40 3.15
C SER A 347 3.89 6.25 3.68
N ILE A 348 4.73 5.52 2.94
CA ILE A 348 6.12 5.26 3.31
C ILE A 348 7.03 5.62 2.15
N GLU A 349 8.10 6.37 2.44
CA GLU A 349 9.16 6.72 1.50
C GLU A 349 10.52 6.25 2.03
N PHE A 350 11.36 5.72 1.14
CA PHE A 350 12.73 5.33 1.41
C PHE A 350 13.70 6.27 0.70
N LYS A 351 14.89 6.46 1.27
CA LYS A 351 16.03 7.05 0.57
C LYS A 351 17.37 6.46 0.96
N ALA A 352 18.25 6.42 -0.05
CA ALA A 352 19.62 5.97 0.01
C ALA A 352 20.51 6.86 0.85
N THR A 353 20.28 8.17 0.83
CA THR A 353 21.22 9.18 1.32
C THR A 353 20.52 10.20 2.18
N ILE A 354 21.26 10.68 3.18
CA ILE A 354 20.84 11.73 4.11
C ILE A 354 20.83 13.11 3.40
N ASP A 355 21.54 13.23 2.28
CA ASP A 355 21.64 14.48 1.51
C ASP A 355 20.34 14.84 0.78
N ASP A 356 19.41 13.89 0.63
CA ASP A 356 18.14 14.08 -0.06
C ASP A 356 16.96 14.38 0.92
N LYS A 357 17.25 14.77 2.18
CA LYS A 357 16.24 15.10 3.22
C LYS A 357 15.08 15.95 2.71
N ARG A 358 15.38 17.05 2.02
CA ARG A 358 14.35 17.94 1.44
C ARG A 358 13.50 17.21 0.41
N VAL A 359 14.11 16.37 -0.43
CA VAL A 359 13.39 15.59 -1.43
C VAL A 359 12.48 14.57 -0.77
N VAL A 360 12.94 13.91 0.30
CA VAL A 360 12.12 12.96 1.07
C VAL A 360 10.94 13.67 1.72
N GLY A 361 11.21 14.80 2.36
CA GLY A 361 10.20 15.68 2.96
C GLY A 361 9.14 16.10 1.93
N ASN A 362 9.58 16.57 0.76
CA ASN A 362 8.67 16.95 -0.34
C ASN A 362 7.86 15.76 -0.84
N GLN A 363 8.46 14.58 -0.99
CA GLN A 363 7.77 13.37 -1.46
C GLN A 363 6.70 12.93 -0.47
N ILE A 364 7.06 12.77 0.82
CA ILE A 364 6.10 12.36 1.84
C ILE A 364 5.01 13.44 2.03
N ALA A 365 5.38 14.72 2.01
CA ALA A 365 4.45 15.83 2.11
C ALA A 365 3.39 15.77 1.01
N THR A 366 3.83 15.51 -0.22
CA THR A 366 2.93 15.51 -1.36
C THR A 366 2.07 14.25 -1.43
N ALA A 367 2.64 13.08 -1.08
CA ALA A 367 1.89 11.82 -0.96
C ALA A 367 0.83 11.87 0.14
N GLY A 368 1.17 12.45 1.30
CA GLY A 368 0.24 12.65 2.41
C GLY A 368 -0.83 13.69 2.08
N LEU A 369 -0.46 14.81 1.44
CA LEU A 369 -1.39 15.87 1.03
C LEU A 369 -2.51 15.33 0.11
N ILE A 370 -2.15 14.61 -0.95
CA ILE A 370 -3.16 14.08 -1.88
C ILE A 370 -4.05 13.03 -1.24
N SER A 371 -3.48 12.17 -0.38
CA SER A 371 -4.22 11.15 0.37
C SER A 371 -5.21 11.79 1.34
N LEU A 372 -4.75 12.77 2.13
CA LEU A 372 -5.55 13.50 3.11
C LEU A 372 -6.67 14.30 2.43
N PHE A 373 -6.36 15.01 1.34
CA PHE A 373 -7.36 15.80 0.62
C PHE A 373 -8.50 14.91 0.09
N ASN A 374 -8.18 13.77 -0.51
CA ASN A 374 -9.21 12.86 -1.01
C ASN A 374 -10.03 12.20 0.13
N ARG A 375 -9.41 11.95 1.30
CA ARG A 375 -10.14 11.53 2.49
C ARG A 375 -11.08 12.63 3.01
N TYR A 376 -10.65 13.89 2.97
CA TYR A 376 -11.47 15.05 3.33
C TYR A 376 -12.65 15.22 2.37
N GLN A 377 -12.45 15.07 1.06
CA GLN A 377 -13.52 15.10 0.07
C GLN A 377 -14.58 14.02 0.34
N LEU A 378 -14.16 12.78 0.63
CA LEU A 378 -15.08 11.72 1.05
C LEU A 378 -15.91 12.14 2.27
N LYS A 379 -15.28 12.85 3.24
CA LYS A 379 -15.98 13.32 4.43
C LYS A 379 -17.02 14.38 4.12
N LEU A 380 -16.70 15.34 3.26
CA LEU A 380 -17.62 16.39 2.82
C LEU A 380 -18.81 15.83 2.02
N ASP A 381 -18.54 14.85 1.16
CA ASP A 381 -19.60 14.15 0.40
C ASP A 381 -20.59 13.46 1.35
N ALA A 382 -20.09 12.86 2.43
CA ALA A 382 -20.91 12.21 3.45
C ALA A 382 -21.64 13.21 4.35
N ALA A 383 -20.97 14.30 4.76
CA ALA A 383 -21.52 15.32 5.64
C ALA A 383 -21.16 16.71 5.12
N PHE A 384 -22.16 17.49 4.69
CA PHE A 384 -21.95 18.81 4.08
C PHE A 384 -21.19 19.79 5.00
N GLN A 385 -21.33 19.63 6.32
CA GLN A 385 -20.60 20.39 7.34
C GLN A 385 -20.11 19.42 8.43
N PRO A 386 -18.96 18.76 8.23
CA PRO A 386 -18.43 17.84 9.23
C PRO A 386 -18.09 18.59 10.53
N THR A 387 -18.41 17.99 11.67
CA THR A 387 -18.01 18.58 12.97
C THR A 387 -16.50 18.48 13.16
N PRO A 388 -15.90 19.29 14.05
CA PRO A 388 -14.49 19.16 14.40
C PRO A 388 -14.10 17.74 14.83
N GLU A 389 -14.96 17.07 15.61
CA GLU A 389 -14.75 15.69 16.07
C GLU A 389 -14.74 14.70 14.90
N GLN A 390 -15.62 14.93 13.92
CA GLN A 390 -15.65 14.14 12.70
C GLN A 390 -14.41 14.35 11.82
N LEU A 391 -13.84 15.55 11.82
CA LEU A 391 -12.59 15.87 11.12
C LEU A 391 -11.35 15.35 11.84
N ARG A 392 -11.37 15.09 13.15
CA ARG A 392 -10.25 14.45 13.88
C ARG A 392 -9.88 13.07 13.32
N LEU A 393 -10.83 12.38 12.68
CA LEU A 393 -10.60 11.09 12.01
C LEU A 393 -10.08 11.25 10.57
N VAL A 394 -10.14 12.46 10.01
CA VAL A 394 -9.56 12.80 8.71
C VAL A 394 -8.11 13.19 8.94
N ARG A 395 -7.25 12.18 9.05
CA ARG A 395 -5.81 12.34 9.16
C ARG A 395 -5.09 11.31 8.30
N HIS A 396 -3.83 11.57 8.00
CA HIS A 396 -2.97 10.64 7.26
C HIS A 396 -1.63 10.55 7.96
N TYR A 397 -1.01 9.37 7.94
CA TYR A 397 0.33 9.18 8.49
C TYR A 397 1.35 9.02 7.37
N GLY A 398 2.52 9.62 7.57
CA GLY A 398 3.69 9.38 6.76
C GLY A 398 4.78 8.70 7.58
N LEU A 399 5.63 7.93 6.92
CA LEU A 399 6.85 7.39 7.53
C LEU A 399 7.97 7.47 6.51
N THR A 400 9.10 8.04 6.89
CA THR A 400 10.30 8.08 6.05
C THR A 400 11.39 7.21 6.64
N MET A 401 12.12 6.50 5.78
CA MET A 401 13.27 5.67 6.12
C MET A 401 14.48 6.12 5.30
N GLU A 402 15.34 6.94 5.90
CA GLU A 402 16.58 7.43 5.32
C GLU A 402 17.74 6.57 5.84
N LYS A 403 18.06 5.49 5.12
CA LYS A 403 18.88 4.38 5.61
C LYS A 403 18.37 3.84 6.96
N GLU A 404 19.14 4.01 8.04
CA GLU A 404 18.79 3.63 9.40
C GLU A 404 17.94 4.66 10.14
N ILE A 405 17.79 5.88 9.64
CA ILE A 405 17.02 6.94 10.30
C ILE A 405 15.57 6.81 9.88
N TRP A 406 14.66 6.85 10.85
CA TRP A 406 13.23 6.83 10.59
C TRP A 406 12.56 8.07 11.15
N THR A 407 11.52 8.58 10.48
CA THR A 407 10.69 9.71 10.96
C THR A 407 9.22 9.43 10.70
N VAL A 408 8.39 9.67 11.70
CA VAL A 408 6.92 9.55 11.62
C VAL A 408 6.31 10.93 11.46
N TRP A 409 5.40 11.05 10.50
CA TRP A 409 4.76 12.30 10.10
C TRP A 409 3.24 12.20 10.30
N LEU A 410 2.64 13.26 10.83
CA LEU A 410 1.19 13.43 10.91
C LEU A 410 0.73 14.50 9.92
N PHE A 411 -0.36 14.22 9.21
CA PHE A 411 -1.05 15.15 8.33
C PHE A 411 -2.45 15.41 8.86
N GLU A 412 -2.75 16.68 9.16
CA GLU A 412 -4.08 17.11 9.62
C GLU A 412 -4.64 18.20 8.71
N PRO A 413 -5.95 18.17 8.39
CA PRO A 413 -6.56 19.13 7.51
C PRO A 413 -6.65 20.49 8.20
N LYS A 414 -6.33 21.55 7.47
CA LYS A 414 -6.70 22.90 7.86
C LYS A 414 -8.03 23.23 7.20
N THR A 415 -8.95 23.78 7.99
CA THR A 415 -10.24 24.23 7.47
C THR A 415 -10.52 25.66 7.89
N THR A 416 -11.02 26.46 6.96
CA THR A 416 -11.53 27.82 7.21
C THR A 416 -12.99 27.83 6.78
N ASP A 417 -13.90 28.18 7.70
CA ASP A 417 -15.34 28.20 7.46
C ASP A 417 -15.90 26.87 6.90
N GLY A 418 -15.32 25.74 7.32
CA GLY A 418 -15.69 24.40 6.84
C GLY A 418 -15.19 24.06 5.43
N ALA A 419 -14.42 24.94 4.78
CA ALA A 419 -13.76 24.70 3.50
C ALA A 419 -12.30 24.27 3.70
N TRP A 420 -11.76 23.54 2.72
CA TRP A 420 -10.35 23.12 2.72
C TRP A 420 -9.41 24.34 2.65
N ALA A 421 -8.48 24.42 3.59
CA ALA A 421 -7.47 25.47 3.69
C ALA A 421 -6.04 24.90 3.72
N GLY A 422 -5.86 23.68 3.21
CA GLY A 422 -4.57 22.98 3.17
C GLY A 422 -4.43 21.97 4.31
N CYS A 423 -3.19 21.73 4.74
CA CYS A 423 -2.92 20.83 5.86
C CYS A 423 -1.74 21.32 6.71
N THR A 424 -1.70 20.86 7.96
CA THR A 424 -0.48 20.90 8.77
C THR A 424 0.23 19.56 8.66
N ILE A 425 1.56 19.61 8.62
CA ILE A 425 2.44 18.45 8.64
C ILE A 425 3.31 18.57 9.87
N GLN A 426 3.30 17.54 10.72
CA GLN A 426 4.03 17.53 11.98
C GLN A 426 4.92 16.29 12.06
N VAL A 427 6.15 16.46 12.53
CA VAL A 427 6.99 15.33 12.92
C VAL A 427 6.56 14.86 14.30
N LEU A 428 6.11 13.61 14.40
CA LEU A 428 5.70 13.02 15.69
C LEU A 428 6.90 12.48 16.44
N GLU A 429 7.76 11.73 15.74
CA GLU A 429 8.94 11.12 16.33
C GLU A 429 10.00 10.81 15.25
N THR A 430 11.26 10.89 15.64
CA THR A 430 12.42 10.51 14.81
C THR A 430 13.33 9.63 15.63
N GLY A 431 13.89 8.59 15.03
CA GLY A 431 14.86 7.72 15.68
C GLY A 431 15.75 6.98 14.70
N THR A 432 16.51 6.02 15.20
CA THR A 432 17.40 5.18 14.37
C THR A 432 17.22 3.68 14.61
N CYS A 433 17.28 2.89 13.54
CA CYS A 433 17.35 1.42 13.59
C CYS A 433 18.68 0.88 14.14
N LEU A 434 19.57 1.73 14.68
CA LEU A 434 20.81 1.33 15.35
C LEU A 434 20.69 1.23 16.87
N LYS A 435 19.65 1.82 17.47
CA LYS A 435 19.38 1.81 18.91
C LYS A 435 18.14 0.97 19.21
N GLU A 436 18.21 0.13 20.24
CA GLU A 436 17.09 -0.76 20.58
C GLU A 436 15.84 0.01 21.00
N GLY A 437 15.98 1.07 21.81
CA GLY A 437 14.86 1.92 22.24
C GLY A 437 14.14 2.58 21.07
N ASP A 438 14.89 3.18 20.14
CA ASP A 438 14.32 3.78 18.93
C ASP A 438 13.64 2.73 18.02
N ILE A 439 14.15 1.50 17.94
CA ILE A 439 13.46 0.42 17.21
C ILE A 439 12.13 0.09 17.90
N VAL A 440 12.10 0.03 19.24
CA VAL A 440 10.82 -0.17 19.97
C VAL A 440 9.83 0.93 19.60
N GLY A 441 10.26 2.20 19.61
CA GLY A 441 9.43 3.34 19.21
C GLY A 441 8.88 3.19 17.77
N LEU A 442 9.73 2.85 16.81
CA LEU A 442 9.32 2.58 15.42
C LEU A 442 8.25 1.49 15.33
N LEU A 443 8.46 0.36 16.01
CA LEU A 443 7.53 -0.78 15.97
C LEU A 443 6.20 -0.42 16.63
N GLN A 444 6.22 0.33 17.73
CA GLN A 444 5.02 0.85 18.39
C GLN A 444 4.24 1.80 17.48
N TRP A 445 4.90 2.73 16.79
CA TRP A 445 4.25 3.62 15.83
C TRP A 445 3.61 2.86 14.67
N ILE A 446 4.31 1.90 14.08
CA ILE A 446 3.76 1.08 13.00
C ILE A 446 2.49 0.35 13.50
N ASN A 447 2.59 -0.34 14.64
CA ASN A 447 1.47 -1.08 15.19
C ASN A 447 0.28 -0.18 15.57
N GLU A 448 0.51 0.95 16.22
CA GLU A 448 -0.55 1.88 16.59
C GLU A 448 -1.22 2.52 15.36
N ILE A 449 -0.46 2.89 14.32
CA ILE A 449 -1.02 3.39 13.07
C ILE A 449 -1.88 2.32 12.40
N HIS A 450 -1.46 1.05 12.40
CA HIS A 450 -2.30 -0.05 11.90
C HIS A 450 -3.55 -0.27 12.75
N ARG A 451 -3.42 -0.27 14.09
CA ARG A 451 -4.56 -0.36 15.02
C ARG A 451 -5.56 0.75 14.75
N TRP A 452 -5.11 2.00 14.72
CA TRP A 452 -5.93 3.17 14.41
C TRP A 452 -6.57 3.07 13.02
N GLY A 453 -5.77 2.71 12.01
CA GLY A 453 -6.21 2.54 10.64
C GLY A 453 -7.37 1.56 10.52
N LEU A 454 -7.28 0.43 11.22
CA LEU A 454 -8.28 -0.65 11.18
C LEU A 454 -9.47 -0.44 12.13
N CYS A 455 -9.28 0.21 13.28
CA CYS A 455 -10.33 0.41 14.29
C CYS A 455 -11.14 1.69 14.10
N GLU A 456 -10.49 2.78 13.72
CA GLU A 456 -11.11 4.11 13.75
C GLU A 456 -11.25 4.65 12.33
N TYR A 457 -10.14 4.71 11.59
CA TYR A 457 -10.15 5.26 10.23
C TYR A 457 -11.05 4.46 9.29
N ALA A 458 -10.95 3.13 9.32
CA ALA A 458 -11.72 2.28 8.46
C ALA A 458 -13.23 2.30 8.77
N LEU A 459 -13.59 2.37 10.05
CA LEU A 459 -15.00 2.55 10.45
C LEU A 459 -15.54 3.92 10.03
N GLY A 460 -14.74 4.98 10.18
CA GLY A 460 -15.10 6.31 9.69
C GLY A 460 -15.31 6.34 8.18
N CYS A 461 -14.45 5.67 7.40
CA CYS A 461 -14.62 5.57 5.96
C CYS A 461 -15.84 4.72 5.57
N GLU A 462 -16.09 3.60 6.26
CA GLU A 462 -17.28 2.76 6.05
C GLU A 462 -18.56 3.57 6.28
N GLU A 463 -18.61 4.37 7.34
CA GLU A 463 -19.74 5.23 7.68
C GLU A 463 -19.97 6.32 6.63
N ASP A 464 -18.92 7.02 6.22
CA ASP A 464 -19.01 8.05 5.19
C ASP A 464 -19.52 7.46 3.85
N ILE A 465 -19.02 6.28 3.47
CA ILE A 465 -19.49 5.55 2.27
C ILE A 465 -20.98 5.18 2.39
N LYS A 466 -21.43 4.68 3.54
CA LYS A 466 -22.84 4.36 3.77
C LYS A 466 -23.74 5.59 3.61
N GLN A 467 -23.35 6.72 4.20
CA GLN A 467 -24.11 7.96 4.12
C GLN A 467 -24.26 8.43 2.67
N ILE A 468 -23.17 8.39 1.89
CA ILE A 468 -23.21 8.75 0.46
C ILE A 468 -24.14 7.82 -0.32
N LEU A 469 -24.02 6.49 -0.11
CA LEU A 469 -24.86 5.52 -0.82
C LEU A 469 -26.34 5.62 -0.44
N SER A 470 -26.67 5.91 0.83
CA SER A 470 -28.06 6.08 1.27
C SER A 470 -28.77 7.27 0.63
N ARG A 471 -28.04 8.32 0.25
CA ARG A 471 -28.60 9.48 -0.46
C ARG A 471 -28.84 9.20 -1.93
N GLY A 472 -27.99 8.38 -2.54
CA GLY A 472 -27.98 8.13 -3.98
C GLY A 472 -28.90 7.00 -4.45
N THR A 473 -29.44 6.16 -3.56
CA THR A 473 -30.19 4.97 -3.99
C THR A 473 -31.36 4.67 -3.06
N SER A 474 -32.58 4.98 -3.52
CA SER A 474 -33.83 4.74 -2.79
C SER A 474 -34.13 3.25 -2.50
N ASN A 475 -33.44 2.33 -3.20
CA ASN A 475 -33.68 0.88 -3.11
C ASN A 475 -32.56 0.08 -2.40
N LEU A 476 -31.49 0.73 -1.93
CA LEU A 476 -30.43 0.02 -1.19
C LEU A 476 -30.79 -0.02 0.29
N ARG A 477 -31.11 -1.22 0.80
CA ARG A 477 -31.35 -1.46 2.23
C ARG A 477 -30.00 -1.46 2.97
N ILE A 478 -29.50 -0.26 3.26
CA ILE A 478 -28.33 -0.08 4.13
C ILE A 478 -28.87 -0.10 5.55
N SER A 479 -28.79 -1.24 6.24
CA SER A 479 -29.15 -1.28 7.66
C SER A 479 -28.24 -0.31 8.42
N THR A 480 -28.84 0.70 9.04
CA THR A 480 -28.17 1.66 9.95
C THR A 480 -27.68 0.99 11.23
N ILE A 481 -28.13 -0.23 11.50
CA ILE A 481 -27.77 -1.01 12.68
C ILE A 481 -27.13 -2.32 12.19
N GLY A 482 -25.84 -2.47 12.47
CA GLY A 482 -25.20 -3.78 12.38
C GLY A 482 -25.75 -4.65 13.50
N SER A 483 -26.56 -5.64 13.14
CA SER A 483 -26.80 -6.83 13.96
C SER A 483 -25.65 -7.81 13.82
#